data_AF-A0A9D9EJM8-F1
#
_entry.id   AF-A0A9D9EJM8-F1
#
_cell.length_a   1.000
_cell.length_b   1.000
_cell.length_c   1.000
_cell.angle_alpha   90.00
_cell.angle_beta   90.00
_cell.angle_gamma   90.00
#
_symmetry.space_group_name_H-M   'P 1'
#
loop_
_entity.id
_entity.type
_entity.pdbx_description
1 polymer ?
#
loop_
_entity_poly.entity_id
_entity_poly.type
_entity_poly.pdbx_seq_one_letter_code
_entity_poly.pdbx_strand_id
1 'polypeptide(L)'
;IKSTRIDMLENERKQQEIRRRREELAPVAGPDDRPAEEPAFHPDEPAAPQVKLGDPFLAPCEKELLGFIVEHGRTPLEFDQDSEFFVRDGEPDTVAEFIDSTLAADNVQFSNLPYRKVYDSYFEMYDQGLTQEQIQTRLMNSQDGDIAAVAADLLVDKYLLTVENYRSSLTSVATQLIIFVPKSLLAYQSRRLDKMAREISESLASSSDPQEQLRMLEKMNAMNKARAVINNKLGRV
;
A
#
# COMPACT_ATOMS: atom_id res chain seq x y z
N ILE A 1 -57.76 -31.23 -37.93
CA ILE A 1 -56.44 -31.86 -38.18
C ILE A 1 -55.62 -30.93 -39.10
N LYS A 2 -55.13 -29.80 -38.57
CA LYS A 2 -54.31 -28.81 -39.33
C LYS A 2 -53.35 -28.03 -38.39
N SER A 3 -52.76 -28.70 -37.40
CA SER A 3 -51.77 -28.12 -36.46
C SER A 3 -50.62 -29.11 -36.27
N THR A 4 -49.92 -29.37 -37.37
CA THR A 4 -48.77 -30.30 -37.39
C THR A 4 -47.82 -29.92 -38.51
N ARG A 5 -48.35 -29.37 -39.61
CA ARG A 5 -47.53 -28.89 -40.75
C ARG A 5 -46.91 -27.52 -40.52
N ILE A 6 -47.58 -26.65 -39.75
CA ILE A 6 -47.09 -25.30 -39.44
C ILE A 6 -45.98 -25.38 -38.38
N ASP A 7 -46.20 -26.16 -37.31
CA ASP A 7 -45.19 -26.37 -36.26
C ASP A 7 -43.92 -27.07 -36.78
N MET A 8 -44.07 -27.98 -37.76
CA MET A 8 -42.93 -28.67 -38.38
C MET A 8 -42.09 -27.72 -39.26
N LEU A 9 -42.74 -26.83 -40.02
CA LEU A 9 -42.05 -25.81 -40.83
C LEU A 9 -41.35 -24.74 -39.97
N GLU A 10 -41.94 -24.40 -38.81
CA GLU A 10 -41.35 -23.44 -37.89
C GLU A 10 -40.15 -24.03 -37.13
N ASN A 11 -40.21 -25.33 -36.79
CA ASN A 11 -39.10 -26.05 -36.18
C ASN A 11 -37.95 -26.30 -37.18
N GLU A 12 -38.26 -26.58 -38.45
CA GLU A 12 -37.26 -26.67 -39.53
C GLU A 12 -36.55 -25.34 -39.77
N ARG A 13 -37.30 -24.22 -39.78
CA ARG A 13 -36.70 -22.87 -39.87
C ARG A 13 -35.80 -22.55 -38.68
N LYS A 14 -36.24 -22.89 -37.45
CA LYS A 14 -35.43 -22.71 -36.24
C LYS A 14 -34.15 -23.55 -36.27
N GLN A 15 -34.23 -24.79 -36.76
CA GLN A 15 -33.06 -25.65 -36.88
C GLN A 15 -32.11 -25.20 -38.00
N GLN A 16 -32.62 -24.65 -39.10
CA GLN A 16 -31.79 -24.03 -40.15
C GLN A 16 -31.08 -22.77 -39.63
N GLU A 17 -31.76 -21.93 -38.86
CA GLU A 17 -31.16 -20.73 -38.27
C GLU A 17 -30.07 -21.09 -37.23
N ILE A 18 -30.29 -22.13 -36.43
CA ILE A 18 -29.30 -22.65 -35.47
C ILE A 18 -28.11 -23.29 -36.19
N ARG A 19 -28.33 -24.04 -37.28
CA ARG A 19 -27.24 -24.55 -38.12
C ARG A 19 -26.43 -23.44 -38.77
N ARG A 20 -27.11 -22.42 -39.30
CA ARG A 20 -26.46 -21.26 -39.93
C ARG A 20 -25.65 -20.45 -38.92
N ARG A 21 -26.19 -20.20 -37.72
CA ARG A 21 -25.41 -19.60 -36.63
C ARG A 21 -24.24 -20.47 -36.18
N ARG A 22 -24.39 -21.79 -36.13
CA ARG A 22 -23.30 -22.71 -35.78
C ARG A 22 -22.23 -22.79 -36.87
N GLU A 23 -22.60 -22.61 -38.14
CA GLU A 23 -21.68 -22.49 -39.27
C GLU A 23 -21.03 -21.10 -39.34
N GLU A 24 -21.71 -20.02 -38.93
CA GLU A 24 -21.15 -18.67 -38.78
C GLU A 24 -20.23 -18.54 -37.55
N LEU A 25 -20.48 -19.32 -36.49
CA LEU A 25 -19.65 -19.45 -35.29
C LEU A 25 -18.62 -20.60 -35.39
N ALA A 26 -18.59 -21.34 -36.50
CA ALA A 26 -17.50 -22.26 -36.76
C ALA A 26 -16.25 -21.41 -37.09
N PRO A 27 -15.11 -21.62 -36.42
CA PRO A 27 -13.91 -20.87 -36.72
C PRO A 27 -13.53 -21.13 -38.18
N VAL A 28 -13.60 -20.09 -39.01
CA VAL A 28 -12.91 -20.08 -40.29
C VAL A 28 -11.44 -20.28 -39.94
N ALA A 29 -10.89 -21.44 -40.27
CA ALA A 29 -9.46 -21.70 -40.24
C ALA A 29 -8.79 -20.82 -41.31
N GLY A 30 -8.62 -19.53 -40.99
CA GLY A 30 -7.61 -18.69 -41.60
C GLY A 30 -6.23 -19.17 -41.13
N PRO A 31 -5.15 -18.88 -41.87
CA PRO A 31 -3.81 -19.41 -41.58
C PRO A 31 -3.13 -18.77 -40.35
N ASP A 32 -3.89 -18.29 -39.37
CA ASP A 32 -3.36 -17.68 -38.14
C ASP A 32 -4.01 -18.36 -36.92
N ASP A 33 -3.72 -19.65 -36.81
CA ASP A 33 -4.03 -20.50 -35.65
C ASP A 33 -3.01 -20.16 -34.54
N ARG A 34 -3.13 -18.94 -33.99
CA ARG A 34 -2.47 -18.60 -32.73
C ARG A 34 -3.48 -18.87 -31.61
N PRO A 35 -3.27 -19.90 -30.78
CA PRO A 35 -4.15 -20.13 -29.64
C PRO A 35 -4.18 -18.86 -28.79
N ALA A 36 -5.38 -18.49 -28.32
CA ALA A 36 -5.55 -17.46 -27.33
C ALA A 36 -4.62 -17.79 -26.15
N GLU A 37 -3.57 -16.98 -25.98
CA GLU A 37 -2.74 -17.01 -24.79
C GLU A 37 -3.64 -16.64 -23.62
N GLU A 38 -4.13 -17.66 -22.90
CA GLU A 38 -4.27 -17.54 -21.45
C GLU A 38 -2.98 -16.88 -20.95
N PRO A 39 -3.03 -15.84 -20.10
CA PRO A 39 -1.82 -15.18 -19.64
C PRO A 39 -0.90 -16.25 -19.07
N ALA A 40 0.12 -16.60 -19.85
CA ALA A 40 1.12 -17.56 -19.45
C ALA A 40 1.76 -16.93 -18.22
N PHE A 41 1.64 -17.61 -17.08
CA PHE A 41 2.49 -17.32 -15.94
C PHE A 41 3.92 -17.61 -16.41
N HIS A 42 4.58 -16.58 -16.94
CA HIS A 42 5.97 -16.63 -17.33
C HIS A 42 6.77 -16.74 -16.02
N PRO A 43 7.44 -17.87 -15.75
CA PRO A 43 8.30 -17.98 -14.57
C PRO A 43 9.56 -17.10 -14.67
N ASP A 44 9.74 -16.44 -15.83
CA ASP A 44 10.89 -15.61 -16.20
C ASP A 44 10.54 -14.12 -16.30
N GLU A 45 9.50 -13.64 -15.60
CA GLU A 45 9.49 -12.22 -15.24
C GLU A 45 10.79 -11.96 -14.44
N PRO A 46 11.66 -11.03 -14.86
CA PRO A 46 12.83 -10.71 -14.06
C PRO A 46 12.30 -10.33 -12.68
N ALA A 47 12.60 -11.17 -11.69
CA ALA A 47 12.19 -10.93 -10.31
C ALA A 47 12.48 -9.47 -10.01
N ALA A 48 11.44 -8.71 -9.67
CA ALA A 48 11.55 -7.30 -9.36
C ALA A 48 12.80 -7.12 -8.48
N PRO A 49 13.67 -6.14 -8.78
CA PRO A 49 14.96 -6.02 -8.09
C PRO A 49 14.74 -6.19 -6.60
N GLN A 50 15.26 -7.28 -6.03
CA GLN A 50 15.01 -7.57 -4.62
C GLN A 50 15.83 -6.59 -3.80
N VAL A 51 15.17 -5.47 -3.47
CA VAL A 51 15.71 -4.43 -2.63
C VAL A 51 16.04 -5.06 -1.27
N LYS A 52 17.33 -5.04 -0.90
CA LYS A 52 17.78 -5.63 0.35
C LYS A 52 17.35 -4.73 1.51
N LEU A 53 16.31 -5.17 2.21
CA LEU A 53 15.79 -4.49 3.40
C LEU A 53 16.61 -4.89 4.62
N GLY A 54 17.05 -3.90 5.38
CA GLY A 54 17.87 -4.09 6.58
C GLY A 54 17.07 -4.53 7.81
N ASP A 55 15.80 -4.11 7.89
CA ASP A 55 14.89 -4.46 8.98
C ASP A 55 13.56 -5.03 8.44
N PRO A 56 13.46 -6.38 8.35
CA PRO A 56 12.24 -7.05 7.90
C PRO A 56 11.04 -6.83 8.82
N PHE A 57 11.25 -6.47 10.08
CA PHE A 57 10.18 -6.32 11.06
C PHE A 57 9.39 -5.01 10.86
N LEU A 58 10.12 -3.93 10.54
CA LEU A 58 9.56 -2.62 10.25
C LEU A 58 9.21 -2.43 8.77
N ALA A 59 9.82 -3.22 7.87
CA ALA A 59 9.64 -3.11 6.43
C ALA A 59 8.16 -2.99 5.96
N PRO A 60 7.20 -3.81 6.43
CA PRO A 60 5.81 -3.69 6.00
C PRO A 60 5.17 -2.35 6.36
N CYS A 61 5.47 -1.81 7.55
CA CYS A 61 4.92 -0.53 8.00
C CYS A 61 5.62 0.65 7.31
N GLU A 62 6.93 0.56 7.08
CA GLU A 62 7.66 1.60 6.34
C GLU A 62 7.23 1.64 4.87
N LYS A 63 7.01 0.47 4.24
CA LYS A 63 6.44 0.36 2.89
C LYS A 63 5.06 1.02 2.82
N GLU A 64 4.19 0.75 3.80
CA GLU A 64 2.84 1.31 3.86
C GLU A 64 2.85 2.84 4.00
N LEU A 65 3.64 3.38 4.94
CA LEU A 65 3.78 4.84 5.11
C LEU A 65 4.35 5.51 3.86
N LEU A 66 5.40 4.91 3.27
CA LEU A 66 5.99 5.42 2.05
C LEU A 66 5.02 5.34 0.86
N GLY A 67 4.18 4.32 0.81
CA GLY A 67 3.09 4.20 -0.16
C GLY A 67 2.12 5.38 -0.09
N PHE A 68 1.65 5.73 1.10
CA PHE A 68 0.78 6.91 1.28
C PHE A 68 1.44 8.21 0.80
N ILE A 69 2.74 8.40 1.08
CA ILE A 69 3.50 9.58 0.64
C ILE A 69 3.63 9.61 -0.89
N VAL A 70 4.12 8.52 -1.48
CA VAL A 70 4.40 8.45 -2.93
C VAL A 70 3.11 8.48 -3.76
N GLU A 71 2.00 7.97 -3.22
CA GLU A 71 0.71 7.96 -3.92
C GLU A 71 -0.10 9.23 -3.69
N HIS A 72 -0.23 9.65 -2.43
CA HIS A 72 -1.18 10.65 -1.98
C HIS A 72 -0.54 11.81 -1.23
N GLY A 73 0.78 11.94 -1.23
CA GLY A 73 1.51 12.89 -0.38
C GLY A 73 1.07 14.35 -0.50
N ARG A 74 0.65 14.83 -1.69
CA ARG A 74 0.08 16.17 -1.91
C ARG A 74 -1.42 16.32 -1.61
N THR A 75 -2.08 15.26 -1.17
CA THR A 75 -3.52 15.27 -0.88
C THR A 75 -3.73 15.89 0.50
N PRO A 76 -4.59 16.91 0.66
CA PRO A 76 -4.88 17.48 1.97
C PRO A 76 -5.63 16.49 2.87
N LEU A 77 -5.29 16.49 4.15
CA LEU A 77 -6.00 15.73 5.20
C LEU A 77 -6.93 16.66 5.97
N GLU A 78 -8.19 16.69 5.57
CA GLU A 78 -9.24 17.47 6.24
C GLU A 78 -9.88 16.66 7.36
N PHE A 79 -9.37 16.80 8.58
CA PHE A 79 -9.95 16.15 9.75
C PHE A 79 -11.26 16.83 10.19
N ASP A 80 -12.19 16.06 10.75
CA ASP A 80 -13.41 16.61 11.37
C ASP A 80 -13.08 17.41 12.64
N GLN A 81 -13.93 18.37 13.02
CA GLN A 81 -13.72 19.25 14.19
C GLN A 81 -13.56 18.49 15.53
N ASP A 82 -14.12 17.29 15.61
CA ASP A 82 -14.04 16.42 16.79
C ASP A 82 -12.76 15.55 16.81
N SER A 83 -11.93 15.62 15.77
CA SER A 83 -10.66 14.90 15.66
C SER A 83 -9.56 15.55 16.50
N GLU A 84 -8.70 14.72 17.10
CA GLU A 84 -7.50 15.19 17.79
C GLU A 84 -6.48 15.87 16.85
N PHE A 85 -6.62 15.65 15.54
CA PHE A 85 -5.75 16.20 14.49
C PHE A 85 -6.38 17.41 13.76
N PHE A 86 -7.51 17.93 14.24
CA PHE A 86 -8.16 19.08 13.62
C PHE A 86 -7.37 20.38 13.82
N VAL A 87 -7.09 21.08 12.71
CA VAL A 87 -6.46 22.40 12.72
C VAL A 87 -7.55 23.46 12.59
N ARG A 88 -7.77 24.25 13.66
CA ARG A 88 -8.87 25.24 13.73
C ARG A 88 -8.64 26.51 12.90
N ASP A 89 -7.40 26.97 12.81
CA ASP A 89 -7.04 28.28 12.25
C ASP A 89 -5.87 28.20 11.24
N GLY A 90 -5.78 27.08 10.50
CA GLY A 90 -4.69 26.82 9.53
C GLY A 90 -5.16 26.01 8.33
N GLU A 91 -4.32 25.93 7.31
CA GLU A 91 -4.53 25.04 6.16
C GLU A 91 -4.39 23.58 6.61
N PRO A 92 -5.18 22.65 6.05
CA PRO A 92 -5.03 21.23 6.35
C PRO A 92 -3.66 20.74 5.85
N ASP A 93 -2.93 20.04 6.72
CA ASP A 93 -1.69 19.40 6.34
C ASP A 93 -1.94 18.39 5.21
N THR A 94 -1.01 18.30 4.28
CA THR A 94 -1.02 17.23 3.30
C THR A 94 -0.64 15.89 3.95
N VAL A 95 -0.95 14.76 3.28
CA VAL A 95 -0.54 13.43 3.75
C VAL A 95 0.97 13.36 4.02
N ALA A 96 1.78 13.95 3.15
CA ALA A 96 3.24 13.96 3.32
C ALA A 96 3.65 14.78 4.55
N GLU A 97 3.12 16.00 4.72
CA GLU A 97 3.43 16.88 5.84
C GLU A 97 2.97 16.31 7.18
N PHE A 98 1.79 15.69 7.22
CA PHE A 98 1.27 15.05 8.42
C PHE A 98 2.14 13.86 8.85
N ILE A 99 2.57 13.02 7.89
CA ILE A 99 3.47 11.91 8.19
C ILE A 99 4.85 12.42 8.62
N ASP A 100 5.43 13.40 7.90
CA ASP A 100 6.75 13.95 8.20
C ASP A 100 6.78 14.64 9.57
N SER A 101 5.82 15.51 9.86
CA SER A 101 5.73 16.20 11.15
C SER A 101 5.57 15.23 12.32
N THR A 102 4.79 14.16 12.16
CA THR A 102 4.63 13.11 13.17
C THR A 102 5.94 12.35 13.40
N LEU A 103 6.64 11.98 12.32
CA LEU A 103 7.94 11.29 12.43
C LEU A 103 9.03 12.19 13.03
N ALA A 104 9.05 13.47 12.64
CA ALA A 104 9.99 14.47 13.14
C ALA A 104 9.78 14.76 14.63
N ALA A 105 8.53 14.87 15.09
CA ALA A 105 8.21 15.06 16.51
C ALA A 105 8.79 13.94 17.40
N ASP A 106 8.78 12.71 16.90
CA ASP A 106 9.32 11.54 17.58
C ASP A 106 10.82 11.30 17.28
N ASN A 107 11.49 12.17 16.51
CA ASN A 107 12.86 12.02 16.00
C ASN A 107 13.10 10.65 15.33
N VAL A 108 12.18 10.25 14.44
CA VAL A 108 12.15 8.94 13.81
C VAL A 108 12.60 9.03 12.37
N GLN A 109 13.39 8.05 11.95
CA GLN A 109 13.79 7.86 10.56
C GLN A 109 13.52 6.42 10.17
N PHE A 110 13.25 6.18 8.88
CA PHE A 110 13.08 4.83 8.36
C PHE A 110 14.36 4.01 8.57
N SER A 111 14.18 2.80 9.09
CA SER A 111 15.25 1.87 9.40
C SER A 111 15.77 1.20 8.13
N ASN A 112 14.90 0.99 7.14
CA ASN A 112 15.28 0.45 5.85
C ASN A 112 15.85 1.55 4.94
N LEU A 113 17.16 1.46 4.67
CA LEU A 113 17.87 2.42 3.84
C LEU A 113 17.22 2.66 2.45
N PRO A 114 16.73 1.64 1.73
CA PRO A 114 16.08 1.89 0.44
C PRO A 114 14.79 2.72 0.56
N TYR A 115 13.95 2.45 1.55
CA TYR A 115 12.75 3.25 1.82
C TYR A 115 13.11 4.67 2.24
N ARG A 116 14.15 4.83 3.04
CA ARG A 116 14.67 6.14 3.44
C ARG A 116 15.16 6.96 2.25
N LYS A 117 15.91 6.37 1.32
CA LYS A 117 16.36 7.07 0.10
C LYS A 117 15.19 7.62 -0.71
N VAL A 118 14.12 6.82 -0.88
CA VAL A 118 12.92 7.25 -1.58
C VAL A 118 12.21 8.36 -0.82
N TYR A 119 12.11 8.23 0.51
CA TYR A 119 11.56 9.27 1.37
C TYR A 119 12.30 10.61 1.19
N ASP A 120 13.63 10.60 1.37
CA ASP A 120 14.46 11.79 1.27
C ASP A 120 14.35 12.41 -0.14
N SER A 121 14.38 11.58 -1.18
CA SER A 121 14.23 12.02 -2.57
C SER A 121 12.83 12.57 -2.88
N TYR A 122 11.78 11.99 -2.29
CA TYR A 122 10.41 12.48 -2.41
C TYR A 122 10.30 13.90 -1.83
N PHE A 123 10.79 14.10 -0.60
CA PHE A 123 10.70 15.40 0.07
C PHE A 123 11.56 16.48 -0.60
N GLU A 124 12.72 16.12 -1.13
CA GLU A 124 13.53 17.05 -1.94
C GLU A 124 12.74 17.58 -3.16
N MET A 125 11.99 16.70 -3.84
CA MET A 125 11.14 17.11 -4.97
C MET A 125 9.84 17.78 -4.51
N TYR A 126 9.32 17.41 -3.35
CA TYR A 126 8.16 18.03 -2.72
C TYR A 126 8.44 19.51 -2.42
N ASP A 127 9.58 19.82 -1.81
CA ASP A 127 10.03 21.17 -1.45
C ASP A 127 10.34 22.04 -2.67
N GLN A 128 10.73 21.41 -3.79
CA GLN A 128 10.86 22.08 -5.09
C GLN A 128 9.52 22.44 -5.74
N GLY A 129 8.39 22.03 -5.16
CA GLY A 129 7.04 22.32 -5.64
C GLY A 129 6.59 21.45 -6.82
N LEU A 130 7.27 20.34 -7.14
CA LEU A 130 6.89 19.44 -8.25
C LEU A 130 5.56 18.76 -7.96
N THR A 131 4.62 18.64 -8.89
CA THR A 131 3.33 17.95 -8.66
C THR A 131 3.49 16.48 -8.28
N GLN A 132 2.47 15.87 -7.65
CA GLN A 132 2.52 14.46 -7.25
C GLN A 132 2.91 13.54 -8.42
N GLU A 133 2.30 13.73 -9.59
CA GLU A 133 2.58 12.96 -10.80
C GLU A 133 4.02 13.15 -11.31
N GLN A 134 4.56 14.37 -11.20
CA GLN A 134 5.95 14.66 -11.56
C GLN A 134 6.91 13.94 -10.61
N ILE A 135 6.64 13.96 -9.31
CA ILE A 135 7.45 13.26 -8.30
C ILE A 135 7.43 11.75 -8.57
N GLN A 136 6.25 11.15 -8.75
CA GLN A 136 6.10 9.73 -9.09
C GLN A 136 6.90 9.36 -10.33
N THR A 137 6.74 10.12 -11.41
CA THR A 137 7.45 9.88 -12.67
C THR A 137 8.96 9.97 -12.48
N ARG A 138 9.47 10.94 -11.71
CA ARG A 138 10.91 11.05 -11.45
C ARG A 138 11.46 9.96 -10.55
N LEU A 139 10.70 9.52 -9.55
CA LEU A 139 11.08 8.40 -8.69
C LEU A 139 11.20 7.10 -9.51
N MET A 140 10.24 6.82 -10.40
CA MET A 140 10.28 5.66 -11.30
C MET A 140 11.45 5.71 -12.29
N ASN A 141 11.85 6.91 -12.73
CA ASN A 141 12.96 7.12 -13.67
C ASN A 141 14.28 7.53 -12.96
N SER A 142 14.40 7.27 -11.66
CA SER A 142 15.59 7.62 -10.91
C SER A 142 16.83 6.85 -11.41
N GLN A 143 18.00 7.49 -11.33
CA GLN A 143 19.27 6.84 -11.65
C GLN A 143 19.68 5.82 -10.58
N ASP A 144 19.17 5.96 -9.35
CA ASP A 144 19.37 4.99 -8.29
C ASP A 144 18.38 3.82 -8.49
N GLY A 145 18.93 2.64 -8.78
CA GLY A 145 18.15 1.43 -8.99
C GLY A 145 17.31 1.01 -7.78
N ASP A 146 17.74 1.34 -6.55
CA ASP A 146 16.94 1.07 -5.34
C ASP A 146 15.70 1.96 -5.31
N ILE A 147 15.85 3.25 -5.65
CA ILE A 147 14.75 4.21 -5.66
C ILE A 147 13.73 3.84 -6.72
N ALA A 148 14.20 3.55 -7.94
CA ALA A 148 13.35 3.16 -9.05
C ALA A 148 12.60 1.85 -8.75
N ALA A 149 13.28 0.85 -8.17
CA ALA A 149 12.66 -0.42 -7.82
C ALA A 149 11.59 -0.28 -6.73
N VAL A 150 11.88 0.45 -5.65
CA VAL A 150 10.89 0.72 -4.59
C VAL A 150 9.72 1.54 -5.12
N ALA A 151 9.98 2.58 -5.92
CA ALA A 151 8.91 3.39 -6.50
C ALA A 151 8.01 2.57 -7.42
N ALA A 152 8.58 1.69 -8.24
CA ALA A 152 7.83 0.75 -9.06
C ALA A 152 7.00 -0.21 -8.19
N ASP A 153 7.59 -0.82 -7.16
CA ASP A 153 6.89 -1.72 -6.23
C ASP A 153 5.69 -1.03 -5.56
N LEU A 154 5.87 0.20 -5.08
CA LEU A 154 4.81 0.99 -4.42
C LEU A 154 3.68 1.40 -5.38
N LEU A 155 4.02 1.80 -6.61
CA LEU A 155 3.05 2.32 -7.57
C LEU A 155 2.35 1.20 -8.38
N VAL A 156 3.03 0.06 -8.60
CA VAL A 156 2.52 -1.07 -9.39
C VAL A 156 1.62 -1.99 -8.54
N ASP A 157 1.91 -2.20 -7.24
CA ASP A 157 1.10 -3.06 -6.35
C ASP A 157 -0.38 -2.64 -6.31
N LYS A 158 -0.69 -1.37 -6.59
CA LYS A 158 -2.06 -0.86 -6.68
C LYS A 158 -2.87 -1.49 -7.83
N TYR A 159 -2.26 -1.79 -8.97
CA TYR A 159 -2.98 -2.34 -10.13
C TYR A 159 -3.58 -3.72 -9.82
N LEU A 160 -2.98 -4.50 -8.92
CA LEU A 160 -3.47 -5.82 -8.52
C LEU A 160 -4.57 -5.75 -7.43
N LEU A 161 -4.55 -4.74 -6.57
CA LEU A 161 -5.57 -4.52 -5.52
C LEU A 161 -6.87 -3.90 -6.05
N THR A 162 -6.88 -3.40 -7.30
CA THR A 162 -8.05 -2.74 -7.90
C THR A 162 -9.28 -3.64 -8.05
N VAL A 163 -9.11 -4.96 -8.15
CA VAL A 163 -10.24 -5.89 -8.41
C VAL A 163 -11.02 -6.25 -7.14
N GLU A 164 -10.35 -6.33 -5.98
CA GLU A 164 -11.02 -6.58 -4.69
C GLU A 164 -11.52 -5.29 -4.03
N ASN A 165 -10.77 -4.18 -4.11
CA ASN A 165 -11.22 -2.88 -3.58
C ASN A 165 -12.39 -2.26 -4.37
N TYR A 166 -12.57 -2.60 -5.65
CA TYR A 166 -13.77 -2.19 -6.42
C TYR A 166 -15.07 -2.75 -5.79
N ARG A 167 -14.98 -3.85 -5.02
CA ARG A 167 -16.13 -4.40 -4.26
C ARG A 167 -16.33 -3.73 -2.90
N SER A 168 -15.36 -2.99 -2.42
CA SER A 168 -15.40 -2.26 -1.14
C SER A 168 -15.10 -0.77 -1.34
N SER A 169 -16.12 0.03 -1.67
CA SER A 169 -16.62 1.08 -0.76
C SER A 169 -17.36 2.22 -1.49
N LEU A 170 -18.49 2.64 -0.91
CA LEU A 170 -19.22 3.88 -1.23
C LEU A 170 -18.52 5.15 -0.68
N THR A 171 -17.28 5.03 -0.19
CA THR A 171 -16.56 6.08 0.53
C THR A 171 -15.44 6.65 -0.34
N SER A 172 -15.25 7.97 -0.31
CA SER A 172 -14.18 8.64 -1.06
C SER A 172 -12.78 8.29 -0.54
N VAL A 173 -11.79 8.36 -1.44
CA VAL A 173 -10.36 8.18 -1.11
C VAL A 173 -9.89 9.13 0.00
N ALA A 174 -10.36 10.38 0.01
CA ALA A 174 -10.01 11.35 1.06
C ALA A 174 -10.41 10.87 2.46
N THR A 175 -11.64 10.35 2.61
CA THR A 175 -12.10 9.77 3.88
C THR A 175 -11.27 8.55 4.30
N GLN A 176 -10.85 7.73 3.33
CA GLN A 176 -9.98 6.59 3.61
C GLN A 176 -8.62 7.07 4.14
N LEU A 177 -8.01 8.08 3.52
CA LEU A 177 -6.71 8.62 3.96
C LEU A 177 -6.76 9.17 5.38
N ILE A 178 -7.81 9.92 5.72
CA ILE A 178 -8.04 10.45 7.08
C ILE A 178 -8.08 9.34 8.13
N ILE A 179 -8.60 8.16 7.78
CA ILE A 179 -8.72 7.03 8.70
C ILE A 179 -7.44 6.19 8.73
N PHE A 180 -6.87 5.88 7.57
CA PHE A 180 -5.77 4.91 7.45
C PHE A 180 -4.41 5.52 7.73
N VAL A 181 -4.15 6.77 7.33
CA VAL A 181 -2.83 7.41 7.56
C VAL A 181 -2.49 7.48 9.06
N PRO A 182 -3.36 7.99 9.96
CA PRO A 182 -3.06 7.97 11.40
C PRO A 182 -2.94 6.56 11.97
N LYS A 183 -3.75 5.61 11.49
CA LYS A 183 -3.70 4.21 11.96
C LYS A 183 -2.37 3.53 11.58
N SER A 184 -1.88 3.75 10.37
CA SER A 184 -0.62 3.16 9.90
C SER A 184 0.58 3.79 10.62
N LEU A 185 0.52 5.08 10.96
CA LEU A 185 1.50 5.74 11.85
C LEU A 185 1.51 5.11 13.25
N LEU A 186 0.35 4.94 13.87
CA LEU A 186 0.23 4.27 15.17
C LEU A 186 0.74 2.81 15.12
N ALA A 187 0.44 2.09 14.03
CA ALA A 187 0.94 0.74 13.82
C ALA A 187 2.47 0.70 13.71
N TYR A 188 3.06 1.65 12.97
CA TYR A 188 4.51 1.79 12.86
C TYR A 188 5.15 2.08 14.22
N GLN A 189 4.62 3.05 14.98
CA GLN A 189 5.09 3.36 16.33
C GLN A 189 4.98 2.14 17.26
N SER A 190 3.86 1.41 17.23
CA SER A 190 3.69 0.18 18.01
C SER A 190 4.74 -0.87 17.68
N ARG A 191 5.02 -1.12 16.39
CA ARG A 191 6.05 -2.07 15.99
C ARG A 191 7.45 -1.63 16.41
N ARG A 192 7.75 -0.33 16.30
CA ARG A 192 9.03 0.20 16.80
C ARG A 192 9.19 0.02 18.30
N LEU A 193 8.14 0.27 19.08
CA LEU A 193 8.14 -0.01 20.51
C LEU A 193 8.32 -1.50 20.80
N ASP A 194 7.69 -2.38 20.04
CA ASP A 194 7.86 -3.83 20.20
C ASP A 194 9.31 -4.26 19.92
N LYS A 195 9.94 -3.72 18.89
CA LYS A 195 11.34 -3.98 18.55
C LYS A 195 12.27 -3.50 19.67
N MET A 196 12.15 -2.23 20.07
CA MET A 196 12.95 -1.65 21.14
C MET A 196 12.75 -2.37 22.49
N ALA A 197 11.53 -2.84 22.79
CA ALA A 197 11.25 -3.61 24.00
C ALA A 197 11.96 -4.97 23.99
N ARG A 198 12.04 -5.64 22.83
CA ARG A 198 12.80 -6.88 22.66
C ARG A 198 14.30 -6.63 22.85
N GLU A 199 14.85 -5.59 22.22
CA GLU A 199 16.26 -5.22 22.35
C GLU A 199 16.64 -4.90 23.80
N ILE A 200 15.80 -4.16 24.53
CA ILE A 200 16.02 -3.88 25.96
C ILE A 200 15.93 -5.17 26.78
N SER A 201 14.97 -6.06 26.48
CA SER A 201 14.83 -7.34 27.19
C SER A 201 16.05 -8.25 26.98
N GLU A 202 16.59 -8.30 25.76
CA GLU A 202 17.81 -9.04 25.42
C GLU A 202 19.06 -8.40 26.07
N SER A 203 19.13 -7.07 26.11
CA SER A 203 20.21 -6.33 26.76
C SER A 203 20.19 -6.49 28.29
N LEU A 204 19.00 -6.59 28.89
CA LEU A 204 18.80 -6.90 30.30
C LEU A 204 19.24 -8.33 30.64
N ALA A 205 18.94 -9.30 29.77
CA ALA A 205 19.33 -10.68 29.96
C ALA A 205 20.85 -10.91 29.84
N SER A 206 21.54 -10.06 29.10
CA SER A 206 22.99 -10.14 28.86
C SER A 206 23.84 -9.23 29.76
N SER A 207 23.28 -8.16 30.31
CA SER A 207 23.99 -7.25 31.21
C SER A 207 24.11 -7.81 32.63
N SER A 208 25.31 -7.74 33.21
CA SER A 208 25.59 -8.14 34.61
C SER A 208 25.76 -6.95 35.56
N ASP A 209 25.63 -5.70 35.07
CA ASP A 209 25.73 -4.48 35.88
C ASP A 209 24.37 -4.04 36.41
N PRO A 210 24.15 -4.02 37.75
CA PRO A 210 22.89 -3.61 38.37
C PRO A 210 22.46 -2.17 38.04
N GLN A 211 23.39 -1.25 37.80
CA GLN A 211 23.05 0.16 37.51
C GLN A 211 22.51 0.32 36.08
N GLU A 212 23.11 -0.36 35.11
CA GLU A 212 22.61 -0.40 33.73
C GLU A 212 21.29 -1.16 33.64
N GLN A 213 21.11 -2.23 34.42
CA GLN A 213 19.83 -2.94 34.52
C GLN A 213 18.70 -2.03 35.04
N LEU A 214 18.96 -1.21 36.07
CA LEU A 214 17.97 -0.26 36.58
C LEU A 214 17.55 0.79 35.54
N ARG A 215 18.52 1.38 34.81
CA ARG A 215 18.22 2.33 33.72
C ARG A 215 17.42 1.69 32.59
N MET A 216 17.77 0.45 32.21
CA MET A 216 17.03 -0.30 31.21
C MET A 216 15.59 -0.61 31.66
N LEU A 217 15.39 -0.92 32.94
CA LEU A 217 14.06 -1.19 33.51
C LEU A 217 13.17 0.07 33.53
N GLU A 218 13.73 1.23 33.88
CA GLU A 218 13.03 2.51 33.81
C GLU A 218 12.61 2.86 32.38
N LYS A 219 13.53 2.67 31.42
CA LYS A 219 13.25 2.84 29.98
C LYS A 219 12.15 1.90 29.51
N MET A 220 12.19 0.63 29.93
CA MET A 220 11.16 -0.36 29.60
C MET A 220 9.79 0.02 30.18
N ASN A 221 9.73 0.56 31.40
CA ASN A 221 8.49 1.00 32.02
C ASN A 221 7.88 2.20 31.27
N ALA A 222 8.70 3.20 30.91
CA ALA A 222 8.28 4.32 30.08
C ALA A 222 7.73 3.86 28.72
N MET A 223 8.41 2.90 28.08
CA MET A 223 7.96 2.31 26.82
C MET A 223 6.63 1.55 26.95
N ASN A 224 6.44 0.78 28.03
CA ASN A 224 5.18 0.07 28.26
C ASN A 224 4.01 1.04 28.45
N LYS A 225 4.23 2.19 29.08
CA LYS A 225 3.22 3.26 29.16
C LYS A 225 2.89 3.84 27.79
N ALA A 226 3.90 4.17 26.98
CA ALA A 226 3.69 4.64 25.61
C ALA A 226 2.93 3.61 24.76
N ARG A 227 3.29 2.33 24.89
CA ARG A 227 2.60 1.21 24.23
C ARG A 227 1.14 1.07 24.64
N ALA A 228 0.84 1.24 25.93
CA ALA A 228 -0.53 1.20 26.43
C ALA A 228 -1.40 2.34 25.84
N VAL A 229 -0.82 3.54 25.70
CA VAL A 229 -1.50 4.67 25.04
C VAL A 229 -1.78 4.36 23.58
N ILE A 230 -0.79 3.85 22.84
CA ILE A 230 -0.95 3.52 21.41
C ILE A 230 -1.94 2.37 21.21
N ASN A 231 -1.90 1.33 22.04
CA ASN A 231 -2.86 0.22 21.96
C ASN A 231 -4.30 0.66 22.25
N ASN A 232 -4.50 1.56 23.23
CA ASN A 232 -5.80 2.17 23.47
C ASN A 232 -6.27 2.99 22.26
N LYS A 233 -5.40 3.78 21.63
CA LYS A 233 -5.71 4.52 20.40
C LYS A 233 -6.01 3.60 19.20
N LEU A 234 -5.39 2.43 19.13
CA LEU A 234 -5.65 1.40 18.11
C LEU A 234 -6.88 0.52 18.42
N GLY A 235 -7.55 0.71 19.57
CA GLY A 235 -8.70 -0.10 19.98
C GLY A 235 -8.35 -1.56 20.29
N ARG A 236 -7.08 -1.84 20.62
CA ARG A 236 -6.58 -3.17 21.00
C ARG A 236 -6.56 -3.27 22.53
N VAL A 237 -7.73 -3.40 23.14
CA VAL A 237 -7.93 -3.74 24.56
C VAL A 237 -8.61 -5.09 24.69
#